data_AF-A0A5N6BZK2-F1
#
_entry.id   AF-A0A5N6BZK2-F1
#
_cell.length_a   1.000
_cell.length_b   1.000
_cell.length_c   1.000
_cell.angle_alpha   90.00
_cell.angle_beta   90.00
_cell.angle_gamma   90.00
#
_symmetry.space_group_name_H-M   'P 1'
#
loop_
_entity.id
_entity.type
_entity.pdbx_description
1 polymer ?
#
loop_
_entity_poly.entity_id
_entity_poly.type
_entity_poly.pdbx_seq_one_letter_code
_entity_poly.pdbx_strand_id
1 'polypeptide(L)'
;MRRYRSVLPAVLVTGGYVAALVVAAVLARTGGDVGFLWRLSLFVEADEDATATWPNVLTLVLAGGLWAWALWQSLRGLPYGKTLSADPETRPLRRALYAAVAFWVFYAVMPIWPWWAVVLDTLVMSAVVVLFHPVLRRDVRHADLALAAGLLAQVSLAATEVFDVLDWHAAERATALGGFAGAGTLVWSVLVLVAQWRDGRWDRTTVWYGIASVLVPVALLIGGIPLSGTGDFHDVYDEATSAADALIVIWLARSAHELAGTPSGLAPYVPPTDRRSALTVAARFAACLVLLLPPLANRHPAWISPHVSIERLPPVVGDVVGAVSPAFWHALELFVGIGGLAVLVLVALQRRAAFWVAMSGLFLTALGGLAAVTLADRDGLGLPAGWVLTRPDDLYGMITTFSRPTTVSPLWFTAACLISAALLWCERHRRLATPAVGSNSTPSPRL
;
A
#
# COMPACT_ATOMS: atom_id res chain seq x y z
N MET A 1 9.89 32.33 -9.27
CA MET A 1 10.13 31.51 -8.06
C MET A 1 9.01 31.75 -7.06
N ARG A 2 8.23 30.72 -6.68
CA ARG A 2 7.17 30.87 -5.67
C ARG A 2 7.83 31.00 -4.30
N ARG A 3 7.60 32.10 -3.59
CA ARG A 3 8.04 32.26 -2.20
C ARG A 3 7.16 31.36 -1.32
N TYR A 4 7.72 30.71 -0.30
CA TYR A 4 6.94 30.00 0.73
C TYR A 4 7.14 30.68 2.09
N ARG A 5 6.20 30.52 3.02
CA ARG A 5 6.27 31.19 4.33
C ARG A 5 7.34 30.60 5.26
N SER A 6 7.66 29.32 5.10
CA SER A 6 8.55 28.57 6.00
C SER A 6 9.81 28.06 5.27
N VAL A 7 10.28 28.77 4.24
CA VAL A 7 11.45 28.33 3.46
C VAL A 7 12.69 28.23 4.34
N LEU A 8 12.96 29.23 5.18
CA LEU A 8 14.19 29.27 5.97
C LEU A 8 14.35 28.05 6.91
N PRO A 9 13.38 27.72 7.80
CA PRO A 9 13.51 26.54 8.66
C PRO A 9 13.55 25.25 7.84
N ALA A 10 12.81 25.16 6.72
CA ALA A 10 12.88 24.01 5.84
C ALA A 10 14.26 23.81 5.22
N VAL A 11 14.89 24.90 4.73
CA VAL A 11 16.25 24.86 4.16
C VAL A 11 17.26 24.46 5.23
N LEU A 12 17.16 25.02 6.44
CA LEU A 12 18.09 24.73 7.52
C LEU A 12 18.01 23.26 7.97
N VAL A 13 16.81 22.75 8.21
CA VAL A 13 16.61 21.36 8.66
C VAL A 13 16.96 20.37 7.56
N THR A 14 16.42 20.54 6.35
CA THR A 14 16.75 19.64 5.23
C THR A 14 18.23 19.75 4.86
N GLY A 15 18.81 20.95 4.85
CA GLY A 15 20.23 21.15 4.55
C GLY A 15 21.13 20.49 5.59
N GLY A 16 20.81 20.63 6.88
CA GLY A 16 21.51 19.94 7.96
C GLY A 16 21.43 18.42 7.84
N TYR A 17 20.24 17.88 7.53
CA TYR A 17 20.04 16.46 7.30
C TYR A 17 20.85 15.94 6.08
N VAL A 18 20.82 16.66 4.95
CA VAL A 18 21.60 16.30 3.75
C VAL A 18 23.10 16.34 4.04
N ALA A 19 23.57 17.34 4.80
CA ALA A 19 24.97 17.41 5.21
C ALA A 19 25.36 16.21 6.08
N ALA A 20 24.53 15.84 7.07
CA ALA A 20 24.74 14.65 7.88
C ALA A 20 24.77 13.37 7.03
N LEU A 21 23.89 13.26 6.03
CA LEU A 21 23.83 12.13 5.10
C LEU A 21 25.11 12.02 4.26
N VAL A 22 25.61 13.14 3.74
CA VAL A 22 26.88 13.16 2.98
C VAL A 22 28.05 12.77 3.87
N VAL A 23 28.12 13.29 5.09
CA VAL A 23 29.18 12.93 6.06
C VAL A 23 29.11 11.44 6.39
N ALA A 24 27.92 10.92 6.67
CA ALA A 24 27.71 9.50 6.96
C ALA A 24 28.13 8.60 5.79
N ALA A 25 27.81 8.99 4.55
CA ALA A 25 28.22 8.27 3.36
C ALA A 25 29.74 8.25 3.17
N VAL A 26 30.42 9.36 3.44
CA VAL A 26 31.89 9.42 3.39
C VAL A 26 32.49 8.51 4.47
N LEU A 27 32.00 8.60 5.71
CA LEU A 27 32.47 7.77 6.82
C LEU A 27 32.28 6.28 6.54
N ALA A 28 31.13 5.88 6.01
CA ALA A 28 30.88 4.49 5.62
C ALA A 28 31.87 4.02 4.56
N ARG A 29 32.18 4.86 3.57
CA ARG A 29 33.15 4.52 2.51
C ARG A 29 34.59 4.45 2.98
N THR A 30 35.00 5.30 3.92
CA THR A 30 36.40 5.36 4.39
C THR A 30 36.68 4.44 5.57
N GLY A 31 35.70 4.27 6.47
CA GLY A 31 35.83 3.51 7.70
C GLY A 31 35.27 2.09 7.63
N GLY A 32 34.46 1.78 6.62
CA GLY A 32 33.81 0.48 6.48
C GLY A 32 32.59 0.28 7.38
N ASP A 33 32.22 1.28 8.20
CA ASP A 33 31.09 1.24 9.13
C ASP A 33 29.86 1.94 8.52
N VAL A 34 28.83 1.17 8.15
CA VAL A 34 27.56 1.69 7.63
C VAL A 34 26.59 2.13 8.72
N GLY A 35 26.85 1.83 10.00
CA GLY A 35 25.89 1.98 11.08
C GLY A 35 25.29 3.38 11.18
N PHE A 36 26.12 4.42 11.07
CA PHE A 36 25.63 5.79 11.12
C PHE A 36 24.80 6.19 9.89
N LEU A 37 25.20 5.75 8.69
CA LEU A 37 24.45 6.01 7.46
C LEU A 37 23.11 5.25 7.45
N TRP A 38 23.14 4.00 7.89
CA TRP A 38 21.98 3.13 8.02
C TRP A 38 20.93 3.74 8.94
N ARG A 39 21.34 4.12 10.16
CA ARG A 39 20.48 4.76 11.16
C ARG A 39 19.90 6.08 10.66
N LEU A 40 20.66 6.86 9.91
CA LEU A 40 20.18 8.13 9.36
C LEU A 40 19.18 7.93 8.21
N SER A 41 19.32 6.87 7.42
CA SER A 41 18.50 6.64 6.23
C SER A 41 17.23 5.82 6.50
N LEU A 42 17.27 4.95 7.50
CA LEU A 42 16.25 3.92 7.74
C LEU A 42 15.68 3.96 9.15
N PHE A 43 16.33 4.70 10.06
CA PHE A 43 15.88 4.91 11.44
C PHE A 43 15.82 3.65 12.30
N VAL A 44 16.61 2.64 11.91
CA VAL A 44 16.85 1.42 12.67
C VAL A 44 18.34 1.25 12.89
N GLU A 45 18.73 0.40 13.84
CA GLU A 45 20.14 0.04 14.00
C GLU A 45 20.58 -0.83 12.83
N ALA A 46 21.84 -0.69 12.41
CA ALA A 46 22.38 -1.56 11.37
C ALA A 46 22.52 -2.97 11.93
N ASP A 47 22.27 -3.96 11.07
CA ASP A 47 22.58 -5.34 11.39
C ASP A 47 24.09 -5.49 11.63
N GLU A 48 24.47 -6.42 12.52
CA GLU A 48 25.89 -6.70 12.84
C GLU A 48 26.66 -7.16 11.58
N ASP A 49 25.95 -7.75 10.62
CA ASP A 49 26.49 -8.26 9.36
C ASP A 49 26.45 -7.23 8.21
N ALA A 50 25.93 -6.02 8.44
CA ALA A 50 25.78 -5.01 7.39
C ALA A 50 27.14 -4.48 6.91
N THR A 51 27.51 -4.79 5.67
CA THR A 51 28.80 -4.38 5.08
C THR A 51 28.70 -3.09 4.27
N ALA A 52 29.74 -2.25 4.33
CA ALA A 52 29.87 -1.01 3.57
C ALA A 52 30.20 -1.21 2.08
N THR A 53 29.43 -2.06 1.40
CA THR A 53 29.56 -2.22 -0.05
C THR A 53 29.09 -0.95 -0.77
N TRP A 54 29.62 -0.69 -1.96
CA TRP A 54 29.16 0.43 -2.78
C TRP A 54 27.65 0.41 -3.04
N PRO A 55 27.03 -0.74 -3.40
CA PRO A 55 25.57 -0.83 -3.53
C PRO A 55 24.82 -0.42 -2.27
N ASN A 56 25.22 -0.90 -1.09
CA ASN A 56 24.54 -0.58 0.18
C ASN A 56 24.62 0.91 0.48
N VAL A 57 25.81 1.50 0.38
CA VAL A 57 25.99 2.94 0.58
C VAL A 57 25.14 3.76 -0.41
N LEU A 58 25.06 3.34 -1.68
CA LEU A 58 24.24 4.03 -2.67
C LEU A 58 22.74 3.93 -2.33
N THR A 59 22.23 2.74 -1.99
CA THR A 59 20.83 2.54 -1.59
C THR A 59 20.48 3.39 -0.37
N LEU A 60 21.32 3.35 0.67
CA LEU A 60 21.12 4.14 1.88
C LEU A 60 21.13 5.64 1.58
N VAL A 61 22.02 6.13 0.71
CA VAL A 61 22.02 7.54 0.31
C VAL A 61 20.75 7.91 -0.45
N LEU A 62 20.22 7.03 -1.30
CA LEU A 62 18.95 7.25 -2.01
C LEU A 62 17.76 7.26 -1.05
N ALA A 63 17.70 6.31 -0.10
CA ALA A 63 16.70 6.25 0.96
C ALA A 63 16.74 7.52 1.82
N GLY A 64 17.92 7.91 2.30
CA GLY A 64 18.12 9.15 3.03
C GLY A 64 17.74 10.38 2.19
N GLY A 65 18.06 10.40 0.90
CA GLY A 65 17.66 11.47 -0.02
C GLY A 65 16.14 11.60 -0.14
N LEU A 66 15.40 10.48 -0.13
CA LEU A 66 13.95 10.48 -0.13
C LEU A 66 13.37 11.06 1.17
N TRP A 67 13.98 10.75 2.31
CA TRP A 67 13.64 11.38 3.60
C TRP A 67 13.98 12.86 3.68
N ALA A 68 15.13 13.28 3.14
CA ALA A 68 15.48 14.69 3.00
C ALA A 68 14.42 15.44 2.20
N TRP A 69 13.93 14.82 1.12
CA TRP A 69 12.84 15.36 0.34
C TRP A 69 11.53 15.41 1.12
N ALA A 70 11.19 14.37 1.89
CA ALA A 70 10.02 14.38 2.75
C ALA A 70 10.06 15.52 3.77
N LEU A 71 11.19 15.72 4.46
CA LEU A 71 11.42 16.84 5.38
C LEU A 71 11.20 18.19 4.68
N TRP A 72 11.74 18.34 3.47
CA TRP A 72 11.55 19.55 2.67
C TRP A 72 10.06 19.80 2.34
N GLN A 73 9.34 18.76 1.87
CA GLN A 73 7.92 18.86 1.54
C GLN A 73 7.07 19.19 2.78
N SER A 74 7.43 18.64 3.94
CA SER A 74 6.76 18.85 5.21
C SER A 74 6.97 20.26 5.74
N LEU A 75 8.21 20.76 5.73
CA LEU A 75 8.58 22.02 6.39
C LEU A 75 8.39 23.26 5.53
N ARG A 76 8.44 23.16 4.18
CA ARG A 76 8.38 24.34 3.29
C ARG A 76 7.12 25.19 3.50
N GLY A 77 6.04 24.61 4.01
CA GLY A 77 4.79 25.31 4.28
C GLY A 77 3.95 25.62 3.04
N LEU A 78 2.93 26.45 3.22
CA LEU A 78 2.03 26.86 2.15
C LEU A 78 2.71 27.88 1.20
N PRO A 79 2.46 27.82 -0.12
CA PRO A 79 2.90 28.86 -1.04
C PRO A 79 2.43 30.25 -0.60
N TYR A 80 3.32 31.23 -0.66
CA TYR A 80 3.04 32.61 -0.29
C TYR A 80 1.89 33.17 -1.14
N GLY A 81 0.92 33.82 -0.48
CA GLY A 81 -0.26 34.40 -1.13
C GLY A 81 -1.54 33.56 -1.05
N LYS A 82 -1.48 32.29 -0.65
CA LYS A 82 -2.69 31.53 -0.29
C LYS A 82 -3.16 31.95 1.10
N THR A 83 -4.38 32.45 1.20
CA THR A 83 -5.06 32.72 2.47
C THR A 83 -5.33 31.41 3.18
N LEU A 84 -5.02 31.37 4.48
CA LEU A 84 -5.38 30.25 5.33
C LEU A 84 -6.90 30.22 5.44
N SER A 85 -7.51 29.11 5.04
CA SER A 85 -8.92 28.88 5.31
C SER A 85 -9.16 28.93 6.81
N ALA A 86 -10.10 29.77 7.22
CA ALA A 86 -10.55 29.92 8.61
C ALA A 86 -11.61 28.87 8.98
N ASP A 87 -11.86 27.89 8.11
CA ASP A 87 -12.89 26.86 8.31
C ASP A 87 -12.62 26.09 9.63
N PRO A 88 -13.48 26.27 10.65
CA PRO A 88 -13.29 25.67 11.96
C PRO A 88 -13.42 24.13 11.90
N GLU A 89 -14.15 23.58 10.94
CA GLU A 89 -14.40 22.14 10.81
C GLU A 89 -13.15 21.36 10.36
N THR A 90 -12.30 21.96 9.52
CA THR A 90 -11.11 21.28 8.96
C THR A 90 -9.85 21.52 9.79
N ARG A 91 -9.88 22.48 10.71
CA ARG A 91 -8.79 22.78 11.65
C ARG A 91 -8.32 21.59 12.50
N PRO A 92 -9.19 20.76 13.11
CA PRO A 92 -8.75 19.60 13.87
C PRO A 92 -8.06 18.56 12.98
N LEU A 93 -8.63 18.25 11.81
CA LEU A 93 -8.02 17.31 10.86
C LEU A 93 -6.62 17.78 10.43
N ARG A 94 -6.47 19.07 10.12
CA ARG A 94 -5.17 19.64 9.77
C ARG A 94 -4.14 19.47 10.90
N ARG A 95 -4.55 19.67 12.15
CA ARG A 95 -3.66 19.48 13.32
C ARG A 95 -3.27 18.01 13.47
N ALA A 96 -4.21 17.09 13.30
CA ALA A 96 -3.94 15.66 13.37
C ALA A 96 -2.96 15.21 12.27
N LEU A 97 -3.12 15.70 11.04
CA LEU A 97 -2.18 15.41 9.95
C LEU A 97 -0.77 15.95 10.23
N TYR A 98 -0.65 17.18 10.76
CA TYR A 98 0.67 17.69 11.17
C TYR A 98 1.24 16.95 12.37
N ALA A 99 0.41 16.51 13.31
CA ALA A 99 0.84 15.70 14.44
C ALA A 99 1.39 14.35 13.95
N ALA A 100 0.71 13.69 13.00
CA ALA A 100 1.19 12.47 12.37
C ALA A 100 2.54 12.71 11.67
N VAL A 101 2.65 13.74 10.83
CA VAL A 101 3.93 14.10 10.18
C VAL A 101 5.03 14.37 11.21
N ALA A 102 4.73 15.10 12.28
CA ALA A 102 5.70 15.37 13.34
C ALA A 102 6.11 14.11 14.07
N PHE A 103 5.18 13.18 14.30
CA PHE A 103 5.45 11.89 14.92
C PHE A 103 6.40 11.06 14.06
N TRP A 104 6.14 10.96 12.76
CA TRP A 104 7.00 10.28 11.78
C TRP A 104 8.38 10.94 11.62
N VAL A 105 8.45 12.28 11.61
CA VAL A 105 9.74 13.00 11.59
C VAL A 105 10.50 12.83 12.90
N PHE A 106 9.80 12.70 14.02
CA PHE A 106 10.43 12.41 15.30
C PHE A 106 10.89 10.94 15.33
N TYR A 107 10.15 10.03 14.70
CA TYR A 107 10.60 8.64 14.46
C TYR A 107 11.94 8.61 13.76
N ALA A 108 12.10 9.47 12.76
CA ALA A 108 13.33 9.61 12.00
C ALA A 108 14.58 10.04 12.81
N VAL A 109 14.41 10.61 14.01
CA VAL A 109 15.52 11.18 14.78
C VAL A 109 15.82 10.37 16.04
N MET A 110 14.83 9.65 16.55
CA MET A 110 14.95 8.83 17.75
C MET A 110 15.30 7.39 17.36
N PRO A 111 16.45 6.87 17.80
CA PRO A 111 16.99 5.63 17.25
C PRO A 111 16.52 4.35 17.94
N ILE A 112 16.07 4.44 19.18
CA ILE A 112 15.47 3.33 19.91
C ILE A 112 14.17 3.88 20.43
N TRP A 113 13.08 3.40 19.86
CA TRP A 113 11.75 3.77 20.29
C TRP A 113 11.24 2.76 21.30
N PRO A 114 10.76 3.23 22.47
CA PRO A 114 9.99 2.36 23.32
C PRO A 114 8.71 1.93 22.60
N TRP A 115 8.31 0.67 22.80
CA TRP A 115 7.12 0.07 22.20
C TRP A 115 5.84 0.93 22.30
N TRP A 116 5.67 1.69 23.39
CA TRP A 116 4.50 2.56 23.58
C TRP A 116 4.39 3.66 22.53
N ALA A 117 5.47 3.96 21.81
CA ALA A 117 5.46 4.91 20.72
C ALA A 117 4.61 4.46 19.55
N VAL A 118 4.62 3.17 19.22
CA VAL A 118 3.77 2.64 18.14
C VAL A 118 2.30 2.76 18.54
N VAL A 119 2.00 2.56 19.83
CA VAL A 119 0.66 2.83 20.39
C VAL A 119 0.30 4.32 20.26
N LEU A 120 1.25 5.23 20.46
CA LEU A 120 1.02 6.66 20.28
C LEU A 120 0.82 7.03 18.80
N ASP A 121 1.57 6.44 17.86
CA ASP A 121 1.36 6.62 16.42
C ASP A 121 -0.04 6.18 16.02
N THR A 122 -0.43 4.97 16.42
CA THR A 122 -1.74 4.40 16.09
C THR A 122 -2.89 5.23 16.67
N LEU A 123 -2.71 5.87 17.83
CA LEU A 123 -3.66 6.83 18.38
C LEU A 123 -3.74 8.11 17.54
N VAL A 124 -2.60 8.67 17.13
CA VAL A 124 -2.54 9.85 16.26
C VAL A 124 -3.17 9.56 14.89
N MET A 125 -2.85 8.43 14.29
CA MET A 125 -3.42 7.97 13.03
C MET A 125 -4.90 7.62 13.17
N SER A 126 -5.34 7.05 14.29
CA SER A 126 -6.78 6.86 14.58
C SER A 126 -7.51 8.20 14.61
N ALA A 127 -6.92 9.23 15.21
CA ALA A 127 -7.48 10.58 15.18
C ALA A 127 -7.56 11.13 13.75
N VAL A 128 -6.55 10.88 12.90
CA VAL A 128 -6.60 11.21 11.47
C VAL A 128 -7.77 10.49 10.80
N VAL A 129 -7.93 9.18 10.98
CA VAL A 129 -9.03 8.38 10.41
C VAL A 129 -10.40 8.95 10.80
N VAL A 130 -10.62 9.20 12.09
CA VAL A 130 -11.88 9.75 12.62
C VAL A 130 -12.16 11.14 12.07
N LEU A 131 -11.16 12.03 12.08
CA LEU A 131 -11.32 13.40 11.61
C LEU A 131 -11.44 13.51 10.09
N PHE A 132 -11.02 12.48 9.34
CA PHE A 132 -11.21 12.41 7.89
C PHE A 132 -12.63 11.95 7.51
N HIS A 133 -13.33 11.24 8.40
CA HIS A 133 -14.68 10.72 8.13
C HIS A 133 -15.70 11.78 7.70
N PRO A 134 -15.81 12.97 8.32
CA PRO A 134 -16.72 14.02 7.87
C PRO A 134 -16.43 14.51 6.44
N VAL A 135 -15.15 14.51 6.05
CA VAL A 135 -14.74 14.85 4.67
C VAL A 135 -15.18 13.74 3.72
N LEU A 136 -14.91 12.48 4.07
CA LEU A 136 -15.31 11.31 3.27
C LEU A 136 -16.82 11.24 3.06
N ARG A 137 -17.62 11.54 4.10
CA ARG A 137 -19.08 11.43 4.07
C ARG A 137 -19.73 12.34 3.04
N ARG A 138 -19.07 13.43 2.64
CA ARG A 138 -19.55 14.37 1.62
C ARG A 138 -19.44 13.80 0.20
N ASP A 139 -18.38 13.05 -0.10
CA ASP A 139 -18.01 12.66 -1.48
C ASP A 139 -18.03 11.14 -1.75
N VAL A 140 -18.07 10.32 -0.70
CA VAL A 140 -17.94 8.86 -0.77
C VAL A 140 -19.07 8.18 0.02
N ARG A 141 -19.87 7.38 -0.70
CA ARG A 141 -20.99 6.61 -0.14
C ARG A 141 -20.57 5.61 0.94
N HIS A 142 -19.30 5.20 0.95
CA HIS A 142 -18.75 4.18 1.84
C HIS A 142 -17.82 4.79 2.91
N ALA A 143 -18.11 6.01 3.35
CA ALA A 143 -17.33 6.69 4.38
C ALA A 143 -17.27 5.88 5.69
N ASP A 144 -18.36 5.23 6.09
CA ASP A 144 -18.41 4.39 7.30
C ASP A 144 -17.51 3.16 7.18
N LEU A 145 -17.41 2.58 5.98
CA LEU A 145 -16.47 1.49 5.70
C LEU A 145 -15.03 1.96 5.81
N ALA A 146 -14.71 3.16 5.29
CA ALA A 146 -13.37 3.74 5.42
C ALA A 146 -13.00 3.96 6.90
N LEU A 147 -13.93 4.50 7.69
CA LEU A 147 -13.73 4.71 9.13
C LEU A 147 -13.51 3.37 9.85
N ALA A 148 -14.38 2.40 9.63
CA ALA A 148 -14.27 1.08 10.25
C ALA A 148 -12.96 0.37 9.85
N ALA A 149 -12.60 0.39 8.58
CA ALA A 149 -11.37 -0.22 8.07
C ALA A 149 -10.11 0.46 8.62
N GLY A 150 -10.11 1.81 8.67
CA GLY A 150 -8.98 2.56 9.21
C GLY A 150 -8.81 2.34 10.71
N LEU A 151 -9.89 2.38 11.50
CA LEU A 151 -9.83 2.11 12.94
C LEU A 151 -9.44 0.67 13.24
N LEU A 152 -10.00 -0.29 12.50
CA LEU A 152 -9.60 -1.70 12.62
C LEU A 152 -8.10 -1.85 12.38
N ALA A 153 -7.57 -1.19 11.34
CA ALA A 153 -6.15 -1.27 11.05
C ALA A 153 -5.27 -0.73 12.17
N GLN A 154 -5.61 0.45 12.72
CA GLN A 154 -4.83 1.06 13.81
C GLN A 154 -4.93 0.27 15.11
N VAL A 155 -6.11 -0.26 15.45
CA VAL A 155 -6.30 -1.11 16.63
C VAL A 155 -5.55 -2.44 16.47
N SER A 156 -5.56 -3.04 15.28
CA SER A 156 -4.80 -4.25 15.00
C SER A 156 -3.30 -4.02 15.16
N LEU A 157 -2.76 -2.93 14.61
CA LEU A 157 -1.34 -2.56 14.79
C LEU A 157 -0.98 -2.38 16.27
N ALA A 158 -1.77 -1.60 17.00
CA ALA A 158 -1.53 -1.38 18.43
C ALA A 158 -1.61 -2.68 19.24
N ALA A 159 -2.55 -3.57 18.90
CA ALA A 159 -2.72 -4.84 19.58
C ALA A 159 -1.53 -5.78 19.33
N THR A 160 -1.02 -5.86 18.10
CA THR A 160 0.16 -6.65 17.76
C THR A 160 1.36 -6.23 18.62
N GLU A 161 1.65 -4.94 18.69
CA GLU A 161 2.76 -4.40 19.50
C GLU A 161 2.60 -4.67 21.00
N VAL A 162 1.38 -4.49 21.53
CA VAL A 162 1.11 -4.76 22.94
C VAL A 162 1.23 -6.26 23.26
N PHE A 163 0.79 -7.14 22.36
CA PHE A 163 0.89 -8.58 22.57
C PHE A 163 2.32 -9.10 22.45
N ASP A 164 3.11 -8.54 21.54
CA ASP A 164 4.54 -8.83 21.42
C ASP A 164 5.28 -8.50 22.72
N VAL A 165 5.09 -7.28 23.24
CA VAL A 165 5.71 -6.84 24.52
C VAL A 165 5.28 -7.68 25.72
N LEU A 166 4.03 -8.18 25.72
CA LEU A 166 3.49 -9.02 26.78
C LEU A 166 3.82 -10.51 26.60
N ASP A 167 4.57 -10.87 25.56
CA ASP A 167 4.95 -12.25 25.23
C ASP A 167 3.72 -13.18 25.02
N TRP A 168 2.57 -12.59 24.61
CA TRP A 168 1.30 -13.31 24.55
C TRP A 168 1.09 -14.00 23.19
N HIS A 169 1.99 -14.93 22.86
CA HIS A 169 2.04 -15.71 21.61
C HIS A 169 0.73 -16.44 21.24
N ALA A 170 -0.14 -16.73 22.22
CA ALA A 170 -1.46 -17.34 21.99
C ALA A 170 -2.50 -16.31 21.53
N ALA A 171 -2.45 -15.08 22.04
CA ALA A 171 -3.24 -13.95 21.55
C ALA A 171 -2.70 -13.46 20.21
N GLU A 172 -1.38 -13.50 20.02
CA GLU A 172 -0.71 -13.16 18.77
C GLU A 172 -1.20 -14.03 17.59
N ARG A 173 -1.38 -15.33 17.83
CA ARG A 173 -1.99 -16.27 16.88
C ARG A 173 -3.47 -16.00 16.60
N ALA A 174 -4.22 -15.52 17.60
CA ALA A 174 -5.56 -14.99 17.36
C ALA A 174 -5.51 -13.65 16.59
N THR A 175 -4.40 -12.92 16.71
CA THR A 175 -4.06 -11.70 15.97
C THR A 175 -3.19 -11.92 14.73
N ALA A 176 -3.26 -13.08 14.07
CA ALA A 176 -2.91 -13.26 12.65
C ALA A 176 -3.62 -12.23 11.71
N LEU A 177 -4.38 -11.31 12.31
CA LEU A 177 -4.78 -9.97 11.90
C LEU A 177 -3.69 -9.01 11.36
N GLY A 178 -2.41 -9.37 11.25
CA GLY A 178 -1.49 -8.59 10.40
C GLY A 178 -2.07 -8.36 9.00
N GLY A 179 -2.80 -9.36 8.49
CA GLY A 179 -3.61 -9.23 7.27
C GLY A 179 -4.75 -8.20 7.36
N PHE A 180 -5.41 -8.05 8.52
CA PHE A 180 -6.46 -7.02 8.71
C PHE A 180 -5.88 -5.62 8.87
N ALA A 181 -4.71 -5.47 9.51
CA ALA A 181 -3.98 -4.20 9.56
C ALA A 181 -3.62 -3.72 8.15
N GLY A 182 -3.00 -4.59 7.35
CA GLY A 182 -2.65 -4.30 5.96
C GLY A 182 -3.88 -4.03 5.10
N ALA A 183 -4.88 -4.92 5.12
CA ALA A 183 -6.09 -4.78 4.33
C ALA A 183 -6.92 -3.54 4.73
N GLY A 184 -7.07 -3.29 6.03
CA GLY A 184 -7.77 -2.12 6.57
C GLY A 184 -7.08 -0.82 6.17
N THR A 185 -5.75 -0.77 6.28
CA THR A 185 -4.93 0.38 5.82
C THR A 185 -5.10 0.62 4.33
N LEU A 186 -5.10 -0.44 3.51
CA LEU A 186 -5.28 -0.34 2.07
C LEU A 186 -6.69 0.14 1.69
N VAL A 187 -7.73 -0.44 2.30
CA VAL A 187 -9.13 -0.02 2.08
C VAL A 187 -9.32 1.44 2.48
N TRP A 188 -8.83 1.83 3.65
CA TRP A 188 -8.88 3.21 4.13
C TRP A 188 -8.14 4.15 3.16
N SER A 189 -6.90 3.84 2.80
CA SER A 189 -6.07 4.66 1.90
C SER A 189 -6.75 4.86 0.55
N VAL A 190 -7.26 3.79 -0.07
CA VAL A 190 -7.96 3.88 -1.37
C VAL A 190 -9.19 4.77 -1.27
N LEU A 191 -10.02 4.63 -0.23
CA LEU A 191 -11.23 5.44 -0.07
C LEU A 191 -10.89 6.91 0.20
N VAL A 192 -9.86 7.19 1.00
CA VAL A 192 -9.33 8.54 1.23
C VAL A 192 -8.81 9.16 -0.06
N LEU A 193 -8.02 8.43 -0.86
CA LEU A 193 -7.50 8.94 -2.13
C LEU A 193 -8.62 9.22 -3.14
N VAL A 194 -9.65 8.37 -3.19
CA VAL A 194 -10.84 8.60 -4.03
C VAL A 194 -11.58 9.86 -3.58
N ALA A 195 -11.73 10.08 -2.27
CA ALA A 195 -12.34 11.29 -1.73
C ALA A 195 -11.51 12.53 -2.07
N GLN A 196 -10.20 12.50 -1.81
CA GLN A 196 -9.29 13.60 -2.14
C GLN A 196 -9.31 13.93 -3.64
N TRP A 197 -9.39 12.90 -4.48
CA TRP A 197 -9.50 13.07 -5.93
C TRP A 197 -10.82 13.73 -6.35
N ARG A 198 -11.91 13.57 -5.58
CA ARG A 198 -13.25 14.10 -5.91
C ARG A 198 -13.51 15.50 -5.34
N ASP A 199 -13.11 15.76 -4.09
CA ASP A 199 -13.34 17.05 -3.40
C ASP A 199 -12.71 18.23 -4.18
N GLY A 200 -11.59 17.99 -4.87
CA GLY A 200 -10.93 19.00 -5.70
C GLY A 200 -10.20 20.08 -4.90
N ARG A 201 -10.31 20.07 -3.57
CA ARG A 201 -9.47 20.85 -2.64
C ARG A 201 -7.99 20.43 -2.70
N TRP A 202 -7.73 19.14 -2.90
CA TRP A 202 -6.38 18.60 -3.02
C TRP A 202 -5.86 18.67 -4.45
N ASP A 203 -4.60 19.04 -4.59
CA ASP A 203 -3.91 18.99 -5.86
C ASP A 203 -3.75 17.54 -6.31
N ARG A 204 -3.76 17.33 -7.63
CA ARG A 204 -3.55 16.00 -8.22
C ARG A 204 -2.21 15.42 -7.81
N THR A 205 -1.19 16.27 -7.65
CA THR A 205 0.13 15.82 -7.21
C THR A 205 0.09 15.21 -5.81
N THR A 206 -0.68 15.77 -4.88
CA THR A 206 -0.87 15.22 -3.53
C THR A 206 -1.53 13.85 -3.57
N VAL A 207 -2.57 13.68 -4.37
CA VAL A 207 -3.20 12.36 -4.53
C VAL A 207 -2.24 11.35 -5.16
N TRP A 208 -1.40 11.78 -6.12
CA TRP A 208 -0.37 10.91 -6.69
C TRP A 208 0.68 10.47 -5.66
N TYR A 209 1.06 11.33 -4.72
CA TYR A 209 1.94 10.93 -3.61
C TYR A 209 1.31 9.86 -2.74
N GLY A 210 0.02 9.99 -2.42
CA GLY A 210 -0.66 8.96 -1.64
C GLY A 210 -0.92 7.67 -2.43
N ILE A 211 -1.11 7.74 -3.75
CA ILE A 211 -1.11 6.53 -4.59
C ILE A 211 0.28 5.88 -4.58
N ALA A 212 1.34 6.68 -4.72
CA ALA A 212 2.71 6.19 -4.70
C ALA A 212 3.06 5.58 -3.34
N SER A 213 2.61 6.14 -2.22
CA SER A 213 2.86 5.57 -0.89
C SER A 213 2.19 4.22 -0.66
N VAL A 214 1.16 3.87 -1.45
CA VAL A 214 0.55 2.54 -1.42
C VAL A 214 1.22 1.60 -2.43
N LEU A 215 1.48 2.08 -3.64
CA LEU A 215 1.96 1.22 -4.73
C LEU A 215 3.47 0.96 -4.69
N VAL A 216 4.28 1.93 -4.26
CA VAL A 216 5.75 1.79 -4.24
C VAL A 216 6.20 0.73 -3.24
N PRO A 217 5.74 0.72 -1.96
CA PRO A 217 6.10 -0.35 -1.04
C PRO A 217 5.70 -1.73 -1.57
N VAL A 218 4.53 -1.86 -2.21
CA VAL A 218 4.08 -3.12 -2.80
C VAL A 218 4.92 -3.52 -4.02
N ALA A 219 5.26 -2.55 -4.88
CA ALA A 219 6.08 -2.81 -6.07
C ALA A 219 7.52 -3.18 -5.69
N LEU A 220 8.07 -2.53 -4.65
CA LEU A 220 9.29 -2.95 -4.00
C LEU A 220 9.07 -4.37 -3.50
N LEU A 221 8.11 -4.61 -2.59
CA LEU A 221 7.76 -5.93 -2.02
C LEU A 221 7.61 -7.08 -3.06
N ILE A 222 7.26 -6.78 -4.30
CA ILE A 222 7.21 -7.75 -5.39
C ILE A 222 8.56 -7.91 -6.10
N GLY A 223 9.24 -6.80 -6.37
CA GLY A 223 10.50 -6.75 -7.12
C GLY A 223 11.70 -7.33 -6.38
N GLY A 224 11.71 -7.30 -5.04
CA GLY A 224 12.82 -7.87 -4.26
C GLY A 224 12.70 -9.34 -3.95
N ILE A 225 11.53 -9.96 -4.12
CA ILE A 225 11.37 -11.42 -3.98
C ILE A 225 12.41 -12.19 -4.80
N PRO A 226 12.58 -11.95 -6.11
CA PRO A 226 13.60 -12.65 -6.91
C PRO A 226 15.05 -12.27 -6.52
N LEU A 227 15.26 -11.12 -5.86
CA LEU A 227 16.57 -10.64 -5.42
C LEU A 227 16.96 -11.13 -4.02
N SER A 228 15.98 -11.49 -3.18
CA SER A 228 16.20 -12.03 -1.83
C SER A 228 16.92 -13.38 -1.83
N GLY A 229 16.91 -14.11 -2.96
CA GLY A 229 17.66 -15.35 -3.13
C GLY A 229 19.18 -15.16 -3.33
N THR A 230 19.64 -13.92 -3.50
CA THR A 230 21.06 -13.56 -3.55
C THR A 230 21.42 -12.83 -2.27
N GLY A 231 22.12 -13.50 -1.34
CA GLY A 231 22.28 -13.08 0.07
C GLY A 231 22.68 -11.62 0.32
N ASP A 232 23.39 -10.97 -0.60
CA ASP A 232 23.82 -9.57 -0.44
C ASP A 232 22.72 -8.51 -0.71
N PHE A 233 21.60 -8.89 -1.35
CA PHE A 233 20.53 -7.95 -1.74
C PHE A 233 19.30 -8.01 -0.84
N HIS A 234 19.34 -8.88 0.16
CA HIS A 234 18.22 -9.06 1.06
C HIS A 234 18.00 -7.82 1.95
N ASP A 235 19.07 -7.37 2.59
CA ASP A 235 19.10 -6.18 3.45
C ASP A 235 18.58 -4.94 2.72
N VAL A 236 19.16 -4.66 1.55
CA VAL A 236 18.84 -3.54 0.63
C VAL A 236 17.33 -3.35 0.39
N TYR A 237 16.55 -4.40 0.55
CA TYR A 237 15.14 -4.42 0.26
C TYR A 237 14.21 -3.98 1.39
N ASP A 238 14.42 -4.52 2.58
CA ASP A 238 13.66 -4.10 3.77
C ASP A 238 13.96 -2.61 4.03
N GLU A 239 15.20 -2.21 3.78
CA GLU A 239 15.64 -0.82 3.74
C GLU A 239 14.86 0.03 2.72
N ALA A 240 14.71 -0.43 1.47
CA ALA A 240 13.99 0.30 0.42
C ALA A 240 12.49 0.44 0.75
N THR A 241 11.90 -0.57 1.39
CA THR A 241 10.50 -0.55 1.80
C THR A 241 10.28 0.49 2.89
N SER A 242 11.16 0.57 3.89
CA SER A 242 11.11 1.61 4.93
C SER A 242 11.30 3.03 4.36
N ALA A 243 12.16 3.18 3.35
CA ALA A 243 12.36 4.47 2.68
C ALA A 243 11.06 4.94 2.00
N ALA A 244 10.24 4.02 1.48
CA ALA A 244 8.98 4.36 0.84
C ALA A 244 7.96 5.00 1.81
N ASP A 245 8.13 4.86 3.12
CA ASP A 245 7.32 5.57 4.12
C ASP A 245 7.50 7.09 4.06
N ALA A 246 8.61 7.58 3.52
CA ALA A 246 8.78 8.99 3.21
C ALA A 246 7.63 9.51 2.30
N LEU A 247 7.07 8.67 1.43
CA LEU A 247 5.94 9.04 0.56
C LEU A 247 4.64 9.22 1.36
N ILE A 248 4.38 8.40 2.38
CA ILE A 248 3.21 8.59 3.24
C ILE A 248 3.33 9.90 4.01
N VAL A 249 4.53 10.23 4.51
CA VAL A 249 4.80 11.50 5.21
C VAL A 249 4.60 12.70 4.28
N ILE A 250 5.10 12.62 3.04
CA ILE A 250 4.88 13.65 2.02
C ILE A 250 3.39 13.83 1.76
N TRP A 251 2.65 12.73 1.58
CA TRP A 251 1.21 12.76 1.35
C TRP A 251 0.46 13.42 2.50
N LEU A 252 0.71 13.00 3.75
CA LEU A 252 0.08 13.57 4.95
C LEU A 252 0.37 15.07 5.07
N ALA A 253 1.63 15.47 4.92
CA ALA A 253 2.04 16.86 5.04
C ALA A 253 1.40 17.74 3.96
N ARG A 254 1.39 17.27 2.72
CA ARG A 254 0.75 17.98 1.61
C ARG A 254 -0.76 18.06 1.78
N SER A 255 -1.39 16.99 2.24
CA SER A 255 -2.82 17.00 2.56
C SER A 255 -3.14 18.02 3.65
N ALA A 256 -2.28 18.17 4.67
CA ALA A 256 -2.42 19.19 5.70
C ALA A 256 -2.26 20.62 5.14
N HIS A 257 -1.26 20.84 4.29
CA HIS A 257 -1.00 22.13 3.64
C HIS A 257 -2.19 22.53 2.75
N GLU A 258 -2.68 21.62 1.92
CA GLU A 258 -3.77 21.91 0.97
C GLU A 258 -5.11 22.10 1.65
N LEU A 259 -5.37 21.37 2.74
CA LEU A 259 -6.53 21.61 3.60
C LEU A 259 -6.52 23.00 4.25
N ALA A 260 -5.33 23.61 4.40
CA ALA A 260 -5.18 24.96 4.89
C ALA A 260 -5.48 26.05 3.85
N GLY A 261 -5.46 25.73 2.55
CA GLY A 261 -5.77 26.70 1.51
C GLY A 261 -7.26 26.97 1.41
N THR A 262 -7.65 28.23 1.15
CA THR A 262 -8.98 28.49 0.60
C THR A 262 -9.15 27.69 -0.71
N PRO A 263 -10.29 27.03 -0.95
CA PRO A 263 -10.56 26.37 -2.23
C PRO A 263 -10.20 27.34 -3.34
N SER A 264 -9.27 26.95 -4.21
CA SER A 264 -8.90 27.80 -5.35
C SER A 264 -10.18 27.90 -6.18
N GLY A 265 -10.82 29.08 -6.14
CA GLY A 265 -12.25 29.26 -6.34
C GLY A 265 -12.78 28.39 -7.46
N LEU A 266 -13.82 27.59 -7.16
CA LEU A 266 -14.57 26.71 -8.05
C LEU A 266 -14.02 26.74 -9.47
N ALA A 267 -12.90 26.05 -9.70
CA ALA A 267 -12.50 25.80 -11.07
C ALA A 267 -13.72 25.08 -11.67
N PRO A 268 -14.33 25.60 -12.75
CA PRO A 268 -15.43 24.94 -13.40
C PRO A 268 -15.02 23.48 -13.53
N TYR A 269 -15.83 22.56 -13.04
CA TYR A 269 -15.60 21.15 -13.29
C TYR A 269 -15.64 21.00 -14.81
N VAL A 270 -14.48 21.12 -15.45
CA VAL A 270 -14.30 20.85 -16.86
C VAL A 270 -14.11 19.34 -16.90
N PRO A 271 -15.11 18.55 -17.32
CA PRO A 271 -14.90 17.13 -17.49
C PRO A 271 -13.74 16.94 -18.48
N PRO A 272 -12.59 16.32 -18.10
CA PRO A 272 -11.49 16.15 -19.02
C PRO A 272 -11.96 15.36 -20.24
N THR A 273 -11.95 16.00 -21.41
CA THR A 273 -12.58 15.45 -22.62
C THR A 273 -11.72 14.46 -23.39
N ASP A 274 -10.40 14.40 -23.18
CA ASP A 274 -9.56 13.44 -23.93
C ASP A 274 -8.51 12.68 -23.12
N ARG A 275 -8.00 13.24 -22.02
CA ARG A 275 -6.99 12.55 -21.18
C ARG A 275 -7.55 11.35 -20.41
N ARG A 276 -8.88 11.24 -20.34
CA ARG A 276 -9.60 10.13 -19.69
C ARG A 276 -9.42 8.83 -20.44
N SER A 277 -9.41 8.83 -21.78
CA SER A 277 -9.28 7.59 -22.57
C SER A 277 -7.93 6.93 -22.31
N ALA A 278 -6.83 7.69 -22.39
CA ALA A 278 -5.47 7.19 -22.19
C ALA A 278 -5.22 6.65 -20.77
N LEU A 279 -5.64 7.37 -19.72
CA LEU A 279 -5.50 6.91 -18.33
C LEU A 279 -6.36 5.68 -18.04
N THR A 280 -7.53 5.60 -18.67
CA THR A 280 -8.42 4.44 -18.52
C THR A 280 -7.84 3.23 -19.25
N VAL A 281 -7.28 3.42 -20.45
CA VAL A 281 -6.57 2.35 -21.19
C VAL A 281 -5.34 1.89 -20.39
N ALA A 282 -4.54 2.81 -19.85
CA ALA A 282 -3.39 2.47 -19.02
C ALA A 282 -3.77 1.71 -17.75
N ALA A 283 -4.83 2.12 -17.05
CA ALA A 283 -5.31 1.41 -15.86
C ALA A 283 -5.86 0.01 -16.19
N ARG A 284 -6.52 -0.15 -17.35
CA ARG A 284 -6.98 -1.46 -17.84
C ARG A 284 -5.81 -2.36 -18.20
N PHE A 285 -4.82 -1.83 -18.91
CA PHE A 285 -3.59 -2.55 -19.23
C PHE A 285 -2.83 -2.94 -17.97
N ALA A 286 -2.70 -2.05 -16.99
CA ALA A 286 -2.05 -2.33 -15.72
C ALA A 286 -2.78 -3.43 -14.94
N ALA A 287 -4.11 -3.37 -14.80
CA ALA A 287 -4.89 -4.42 -14.13
C ALA A 287 -4.73 -5.79 -14.82
N CYS A 288 -4.72 -5.81 -16.16
CA CYS A 288 -4.56 -7.07 -16.90
C CYS A 288 -3.12 -7.59 -16.85
N LEU A 289 -2.13 -6.71 -16.96
CA LEU A 289 -0.71 -7.05 -16.88
C LEU A 289 -0.39 -7.63 -15.48
N VAL A 290 -0.91 -7.00 -14.43
CA VAL A 290 -0.82 -7.47 -13.04
C VAL A 290 -1.62 -8.75 -12.78
N LEU A 291 -2.50 -9.22 -13.67
CA LEU A 291 -3.11 -10.55 -13.55
C LEU A 291 -2.45 -11.60 -14.45
N LEU A 292 -1.72 -11.16 -15.48
CA LEU A 292 -1.05 -12.01 -16.47
C LEU A 292 0.40 -12.32 -16.14
N LEU A 293 1.04 -11.49 -15.30
CA LEU A 293 2.41 -11.71 -14.85
C LEU A 293 2.63 -13.11 -14.24
N PRO A 294 1.72 -13.69 -13.44
CA PRO A 294 1.96 -15.01 -12.87
C PRO A 294 1.77 -16.17 -13.83
N PRO A 295 0.72 -16.24 -14.67
CA PRO A 295 0.65 -17.23 -15.74
C PRO A 295 1.91 -17.26 -16.61
N LEU A 296 2.53 -16.09 -16.83
CA LEU A 296 3.73 -15.95 -17.66
C LEU A 296 5.02 -16.32 -16.91
N ALA A 297 5.09 -16.06 -15.60
CA ALA A 297 6.25 -16.37 -14.76
C ALA A 297 6.20 -17.79 -14.19
N ASN A 298 5.00 -18.34 -13.98
CA ASN A 298 4.78 -19.65 -13.40
C ASN A 298 4.86 -20.72 -14.51
N ARG A 299 5.76 -21.69 -14.35
CA ARG A 299 5.86 -22.83 -15.29
C ARG A 299 4.73 -23.84 -15.09
N HIS A 300 3.92 -23.68 -14.03
CA HIS A 300 2.77 -24.51 -13.74
C HIS A 300 1.45 -23.74 -13.85
N PRO A 301 0.39 -24.36 -14.41
CA PRO A 301 -0.94 -23.76 -14.51
C PRO A 301 -1.69 -23.73 -13.18
N ALA A 302 -1.16 -24.36 -12.12
CA ALA A 302 -1.71 -24.33 -10.78
C ALA A 302 -0.97 -23.28 -9.95
N TRP A 303 -1.72 -22.38 -9.30
CA TRP A 303 -1.15 -21.24 -8.57
C TRP A 303 -1.14 -21.42 -7.04
N ILE A 304 -1.99 -22.31 -6.48
CA ILE A 304 -2.00 -22.64 -5.04
C ILE A 304 -1.58 -24.09 -4.80
N SER A 305 -2.06 -25.04 -5.60
CA SER A 305 -1.83 -26.49 -5.40
C SER A 305 -0.36 -26.93 -5.34
N PRO A 306 0.62 -26.23 -5.95
CA PRO A 306 2.03 -26.54 -5.73
C PRO A 306 2.49 -26.32 -4.28
N HIS A 307 1.75 -25.54 -3.49
CA HIS A 307 2.14 -25.11 -2.15
C HIS A 307 1.28 -25.70 -1.03
N VAL A 308 0.00 -25.99 -1.30
CA VAL A 308 -0.93 -26.51 -0.30
C VAL A 308 -1.71 -27.67 -0.88
N SER A 309 -1.51 -28.88 -0.34
CA SER A 309 -2.35 -30.03 -0.69
C SER A 309 -3.73 -29.85 -0.05
N ILE A 310 -4.75 -29.61 -0.89
CA ILE A 310 -6.16 -29.43 -0.46
C ILE A 310 -6.66 -30.61 0.36
N GLU A 311 -6.16 -31.82 0.09
CA GLU A 311 -6.46 -33.04 0.84
C GLU A 311 -6.07 -32.98 2.33
N ARG A 312 -5.23 -32.00 2.72
CA ARG A 312 -4.77 -31.80 4.09
C ARG A 312 -5.50 -30.69 4.83
N LEU A 313 -6.51 -30.05 4.22
CA LEU A 313 -7.32 -29.04 4.90
C LEU A 313 -8.03 -29.67 6.11
N PRO A 314 -8.04 -29.00 7.28
CA PRO A 314 -8.74 -29.50 8.46
C PRO A 314 -10.22 -29.80 8.16
N PRO A 315 -10.81 -30.87 8.72
CA PRO A 315 -12.18 -31.30 8.43
C PRO A 315 -13.24 -30.23 8.71
N VAL A 316 -12.96 -29.26 9.59
CA VAL A 316 -13.87 -28.12 9.87
C VAL A 316 -14.02 -27.18 8.66
N VAL A 317 -12.95 -26.99 7.88
CA VAL A 317 -13.01 -26.30 6.58
C VAL A 317 -13.40 -27.30 5.48
N GLY A 318 -12.98 -28.56 5.62
CA GLY A 318 -13.31 -29.67 4.73
C GLY A 318 -14.80 -30.00 4.62
N ASP A 319 -15.65 -29.70 5.61
CA ASP A 319 -17.10 -29.92 5.48
C ASP A 319 -17.79 -28.83 4.66
N VAL A 320 -17.30 -27.59 4.72
CA VAL A 320 -17.84 -26.45 3.94
C VAL A 320 -17.21 -26.38 2.54
N VAL A 321 -15.90 -26.65 2.45
CA VAL A 321 -15.12 -26.64 1.22
C VAL A 321 -15.14 -28.01 0.53
N GLY A 322 -15.26 -29.13 1.25
CA GLY A 322 -15.41 -30.47 0.64
C GLY A 322 -16.81 -30.74 0.10
N ALA A 323 -17.80 -29.90 0.45
CA ALA A 323 -19.05 -29.80 -0.32
C ALA A 323 -18.83 -29.17 -1.71
N VAL A 324 -17.76 -28.39 -1.89
CA VAL A 324 -17.29 -27.92 -3.18
C VAL A 324 -16.37 -29.01 -3.75
N SER A 325 -16.72 -29.57 -4.92
CA SER A 325 -15.96 -30.69 -5.45
C SER A 325 -14.48 -30.30 -5.63
N PRO A 326 -13.51 -31.18 -5.31
CA PRO A 326 -12.09 -30.96 -5.61
C PRO A 326 -11.87 -30.56 -7.08
N ALA A 327 -12.71 -31.08 -7.98
CA ALA A 327 -12.76 -30.69 -9.38
C ALA A 327 -13.07 -29.20 -9.61
N PHE A 328 -13.98 -28.60 -8.84
CA PHE A 328 -14.26 -27.15 -8.93
C PHE A 328 -13.06 -26.32 -8.48
N TRP A 329 -12.38 -26.71 -7.40
CA TRP A 329 -11.18 -26.01 -6.94
C TRP A 329 -10.03 -26.12 -7.96
N HIS A 330 -9.79 -27.32 -8.50
CA HIS A 330 -8.82 -27.50 -9.58
C HIS A 330 -9.18 -26.69 -10.83
N ALA A 331 -10.47 -26.63 -11.18
CA ALA A 331 -10.94 -25.80 -12.28
C ALA A 331 -10.69 -24.30 -12.02
N LEU A 332 -10.93 -23.83 -10.79
CA LEU A 332 -10.63 -22.45 -10.37
C LEU A 332 -9.14 -22.15 -10.43
N GLU A 333 -8.30 -23.04 -9.90
CA GLU A 333 -6.84 -22.88 -9.94
C GLU A 333 -6.31 -22.82 -11.36
N LEU A 334 -6.75 -23.74 -12.22
CA LEU A 334 -6.36 -23.77 -13.62
C LEU A 334 -6.86 -22.53 -14.34
N PHE A 335 -8.11 -22.11 -14.07
CA PHE A 335 -8.68 -20.89 -14.64
C PHE A 335 -7.89 -19.63 -14.23
N VAL A 336 -7.51 -19.50 -12.96
CA VAL A 336 -6.68 -18.38 -12.48
C VAL A 336 -5.28 -18.45 -13.08
N GLY A 337 -4.65 -19.63 -13.05
CA GLY A 337 -3.27 -19.83 -13.50
C GLY A 337 -3.05 -19.70 -15.00
N ILE A 338 -4.09 -19.88 -15.84
CA ILE A 338 -4.03 -19.56 -17.28
C ILE A 338 -4.44 -18.10 -17.60
N GLY A 339 -4.67 -17.27 -16.59
CA GLY A 339 -5.02 -15.85 -16.78
C GLY A 339 -6.52 -15.57 -16.99
N GLY A 340 -7.41 -16.51 -16.65
CA GLY A 340 -8.86 -16.37 -16.79
C GLY A 340 -9.45 -15.16 -16.05
N LEU A 341 -8.84 -14.74 -14.92
CA LEU A 341 -9.24 -13.52 -14.22
C LEU A 341 -8.97 -12.24 -15.03
N ALA A 342 -7.85 -12.18 -15.77
CA ALA A 342 -7.56 -11.05 -16.64
C ALA A 342 -8.62 -10.95 -17.75
N VAL A 343 -9.02 -12.09 -18.33
CA VAL A 343 -10.10 -12.16 -19.32
C VAL A 343 -11.43 -11.71 -18.70
N LEU A 344 -11.78 -12.16 -17.49
CA LEU A 344 -12.99 -11.71 -16.80
C LEU A 344 -13.00 -10.21 -16.55
N VAL A 345 -11.87 -9.63 -16.14
CA VAL A 345 -11.73 -8.17 -15.97
C VAL A 345 -11.94 -7.45 -17.29
N LEU A 346 -11.31 -7.91 -18.39
CA LEU A 346 -11.53 -7.34 -19.73
C LEU A 346 -13.00 -7.43 -20.17
N VAL A 347 -13.65 -8.57 -19.96
CA VAL A 347 -15.07 -8.76 -20.29
C VAL A 347 -15.94 -7.86 -19.42
N ALA A 348 -15.67 -7.74 -18.12
CA ALA A 348 -16.38 -6.86 -17.20
C ALA A 348 -16.24 -5.38 -17.54
N LEU A 349 -15.11 -4.97 -18.12
CA LEU A 349 -14.90 -3.63 -18.64
C LEU A 349 -15.75 -3.35 -19.88
N GLN A 350 -16.14 -4.36 -20.65
CA GLN A 350 -16.97 -4.22 -21.86
C GLN A 350 -18.46 -4.45 -21.58
N ARG A 351 -18.79 -5.41 -20.70
CA ARG A 351 -20.16 -5.88 -20.44
C ARG A 351 -20.54 -5.68 -18.97
N ARG A 352 -21.55 -4.86 -18.73
CA ARG A 352 -22.06 -4.55 -17.38
C ARG A 352 -22.47 -5.80 -16.60
N ALA A 353 -23.05 -6.80 -17.27
CA ALA A 353 -23.49 -8.04 -16.63
C ALA A 353 -22.33 -8.88 -16.08
N ALA A 354 -21.13 -8.78 -16.67
CA ALA A 354 -19.96 -9.54 -16.25
C ALA A 354 -19.22 -8.93 -15.05
N PHE A 355 -19.58 -7.71 -14.64
CA PHE A 355 -18.89 -7.04 -13.53
C PHE A 355 -18.94 -7.83 -12.24
N TRP A 356 -20.12 -8.30 -11.84
CA TRP A 356 -20.27 -9.01 -10.56
C TRP A 356 -19.56 -10.35 -10.61
N VAL A 357 -19.55 -11.03 -11.76
CA VAL A 357 -18.81 -12.26 -11.98
C VAL A 357 -17.30 -12.03 -11.82
N ALA A 358 -16.76 -10.97 -12.44
CA ALA A 358 -15.34 -10.63 -12.31
C ALA A 358 -14.96 -10.24 -10.89
N MET A 359 -15.77 -9.41 -10.21
CA MET A 359 -15.52 -9.04 -8.81
C MET A 359 -15.55 -10.25 -7.89
N SER A 360 -16.53 -11.13 -8.04
CA SER A 360 -16.60 -12.37 -7.26
C SER A 360 -15.40 -13.27 -7.54
N GLY A 361 -14.99 -13.42 -8.80
CA GLY A 361 -13.78 -14.17 -9.16
C GLY A 361 -12.53 -13.61 -8.48
N LEU A 362 -12.30 -12.29 -8.58
CA LEU A 362 -11.15 -11.63 -7.96
C LEU A 362 -11.15 -11.78 -6.43
N PHE A 363 -12.29 -11.59 -5.77
CA PHE A 363 -12.35 -11.75 -4.31
C PHE A 363 -12.19 -13.21 -3.88
N LEU A 364 -12.78 -14.15 -4.60
CA LEU A 364 -12.70 -15.58 -4.28
C LEU A 364 -11.26 -16.09 -4.47
N THR A 365 -10.56 -15.62 -5.50
CA THR A 365 -9.12 -15.88 -5.68
C THR A 365 -8.29 -15.21 -4.59
N ALA A 366 -8.56 -13.95 -4.25
CA ALA A 366 -7.84 -13.25 -3.18
C ALA A 366 -8.00 -13.96 -1.82
N LEU A 367 -9.22 -14.40 -1.49
CA LEU A 367 -9.54 -15.19 -0.31
C LEU A 367 -8.83 -16.55 -0.34
N GLY A 368 -8.81 -17.23 -1.50
CA GLY A 368 -8.09 -18.50 -1.67
C GLY A 368 -6.60 -18.37 -1.39
N GLY A 369 -5.96 -17.31 -1.90
CA GLY A 369 -4.53 -17.06 -1.67
C GLY A 369 -4.24 -16.71 -0.22
N LEU A 370 -5.10 -15.91 0.43
CA LEU A 370 -4.98 -15.59 1.86
C LEU A 370 -5.15 -16.85 2.72
N ALA A 371 -6.18 -17.65 2.43
CA ALA A 371 -6.43 -18.91 3.12
C ALA A 371 -5.22 -19.85 3.01
N ALA A 372 -4.67 -20.01 1.80
CA ALA A 372 -3.49 -20.84 1.57
C ALA A 372 -2.29 -20.43 2.44
N VAL A 373 -2.04 -19.13 2.59
CA VAL A 373 -0.96 -18.59 3.43
C VAL A 373 -1.25 -18.87 4.90
N THR A 374 -2.46 -18.55 5.38
CA THR A 374 -2.84 -18.78 6.79
C THR A 374 -2.87 -20.25 7.20
N LEU A 375 -3.15 -21.15 6.26
CA LEU A 375 -3.18 -22.59 6.50
C LEU A 375 -1.79 -23.21 6.45
N ALA A 376 -0.91 -22.70 5.58
CA ALA A 376 0.50 -23.09 5.56
C ALA A 376 1.20 -22.74 6.88
N ASP A 377 0.85 -21.60 7.47
CA ASP A 377 1.31 -21.16 8.79
C ASP A 377 0.83 -22.09 9.93
N ARG A 378 -0.44 -22.50 9.90
CA ARG A 378 -1.09 -23.21 11.01
C ARG A 378 -0.58 -24.63 11.24
N ASP A 379 -0.34 -25.38 10.17
CA ASP A 379 -0.16 -26.84 10.27
C ASP A 379 1.30 -27.30 10.18
N GLY A 380 2.26 -26.38 10.05
CA GLY A 380 3.68 -26.74 9.90
C GLY A 380 3.87 -27.89 8.91
N LEU A 381 3.21 -27.77 7.74
CA LEU A 381 2.90 -28.89 6.86
C LEU A 381 4.17 -29.69 6.55
N GLY A 382 4.24 -30.91 7.11
CA GLY A 382 5.24 -31.91 6.75
C GLY A 382 5.04 -32.32 5.30
N LEU A 383 5.66 -31.57 4.39
CA LEU A 383 5.68 -31.87 2.96
C LEU A 383 6.34 -33.26 2.75
N PRO A 384 5.95 -34.01 1.71
CA PRO A 384 6.45 -35.37 1.49
C PRO A 384 7.99 -35.45 1.50
N ALA A 385 8.49 -36.55 2.08
CA ALA A 385 9.87 -36.84 2.45
C ALA A 385 10.93 -36.19 1.52
N GLY A 386 11.64 -35.20 2.06
CA GLY A 386 12.67 -34.42 1.38
C GLY A 386 12.44 -32.90 1.46
N TRP A 387 11.22 -32.48 1.78
CA TRP A 387 10.83 -31.08 1.92
C TRP A 387 10.61 -30.77 3.40
N VAL A 388 11.71 -30.73 4.16
CA VAL A 388 11.65 -30.26 5.54
C VAL A 388 11.49 -28.75 5.48
N LEU A 389 10.27 -28.27 5.67
CA LEU A 389 10.04 -26.95 6.25
C LEU A 389 10.65 -27.02 7.65
N THR A 390 11.89 -26.56 7.79
CA THR A 390 12.36 -26.10 9.11
C THR A 390 11.30 -25.14 9.58
N ARG A 391 10.64 -25.49 10.69
CA ARG A 391 9.62 -24.68 11.37
C ARG A 391 10.10 -23.23 11.32
N PRO A 392 9.49 -22.37 10.49
CA PRO A 392 9.92 -21.00 10.42
C PRO A 392 9.31 -20.36 11.65
N ASP A 393 10.13 -20.09 12.65
CA ASP A 393 9.69 -19.37 13.85
C ASP A 393 9.41 -17.88 13.52
N ASP A 394 9.51 -17.48 12.24
CA ASP A 394 9.26 -16.15 11.73
C ASP A 394 8.43 -16.13 10.41
N LEU A 395 7.75 -14.99 10.16
CA LEU A 395 7.05 -14.66 8.90
C LEU A 395 7.96 -14.81 7.66
N TYR A 396 9.27 -14.75 7.91
CA TYR A 396 10.35 -14.71 6.93
C TYR A 396 10.62 -16.08 6.27
N GLY A 397 10.67 -17.17 7.05
CA GLY A 397 10.78 -18.53 6.51
C GLY A 397 9.55 -18.95 5.69
N MET A 398 8.40 -18.30 5.91
CA MET A 398 7.22 -18.45 5.07
C MET A 398 7.42 -17.81 3.69
N ILE A 399 7.91 -16.57 3.63
CA ILE A 399 8.17 -15.84 2.38
C ILE A 399 9.20 -16.59 1.51
N THR A 400 10.28 -17.09 2.11
CA THR A 400 11.34 -17.86 1.41
C THR A 400 10.83 -19.19 0.84
N THR A 401 9.90 -19.86 1.53
CA THR A 401 9.25 -21.09 1.04
C THR A 401 8.39 -20.82 -0.20
N PHE A 402 7.69 -19.67 -0.23
CA PHE A 402 6.82 -19.27 -1.34
C PHE A 402 7.55 -18.55 -2.48
N SER A 403 8.85 -18.28 -2.36
CA SER A 403 9.66 -17.53 -3.34
C SER A 403 10.67 -18.40 -4.12
N ARG A 404 10.48 -19.72 -4.12
CA ARG A 404 11.26 -20.62 -4.98
C ARG A 404 11.17 -20.17 -6.46
N PRO A 405 12.26 -20.33 -7.24
CA PRO A 405 12.44 -19.71 -8.57
C PRO A 405 11.45 -20.17 -9.67
N THR A 406 10.48 -21.02 -9.35
CA THR A 406 9.54 -21.60 -10.32
C THR A 406 8.07 -21.37 -9.99
N THR A 407 7.74 -20.73 -8.86
CA THR A 407 6.37 -20.62 -8.36
C THR A 407 6.09 -19.22 -7.84
N VAL A 408 4.95 -18.65 -8.23
CA VAL A 408 4.53 -17.31 -7.82
C VAL A 408 3.80 -17.40 -6.48
N SER A 409 4.23 -16.59 -5.50
CA SER A 409 3.64 -16.57 -4.16
C SER A 409 2.12 -16.35 -4.20
N PRO A 410 1.33 -17.11 -3.42
CA PRO A 410 -0.12 -16.89 -3.29
C PRO A 410 -0.47 -15.46 -2.83
N LEU A 411 0.37 -14.82 -2.02
CA LEU A 411 0.20 -13.42 -1.59
C LEU A 411 0.22 -12.45 -2.77
N TRP A 412 1.06 -12.72 -3.77
CA TRP A 412 1.14 -11.93 -4.98
C TRP A 412 -0.19 -11.94 -5.72
N PHE A 413 -0.78 -13.13 -5.91
CA PHE A 413 -2.06 -13.29 -6.58
C PHE A 413 -3.19 -12.61 -5.81
N THR A 414 -3.16 -12.69 -4.48
CA THR A 414 -4.10 -11.96 -3.63
C THR A 414 -4.00 -10.46 -3.85
N ALA A 415 -2.80 -9.88 -3.80
CA ALA A 415 -2.58 -8.46 -4.05
C ALA A 415 -3.04 -8.04 -5.46
N ALA A 416 -2.64 -8.80 -6.49
CA ALA A 416 -3.02 -8.56 -7.88
C ALA A 416 -4.54 -8.57 -8.08
N CYS A 417 -5.24 -9.52 -7.43
CA CYS A 417 -6.69 -9.61 -7.49
C CYS A 417 -7.36 -8.41 -6.83
N LEU A 418 -6.88 -8.00 -5.64
CA LEU A 418 -7.43 -6.84 -4.92
C LEU A 418 -7.21 -5.52 -5.68
N ILE A 419 -6.01 -5.31 -6.23
CA ILE A 419 -5.69 -4.14 -7.07
C ILE A 419 -6.61 -4.12 -8.30
N SER A 420 -6.75 -5.26 -8.98
CA SER A 420 -7.61 -5.36 -10.16
C SER A 420 -9.09 -5.13 -9.83
N ALA A 421 -9.55 -5.59 -8.67
CA ALA A 421 -10.91 -5.36 -8.18
C ALA A 421 -11.15 -3.87 -7.90
N ALA A 422 -10.19 -3.20 -7.26
CA ALA A 422 -10.26 -1.77 -6.99
C ALA A 422 -10.30 -0.94 -8.29
N LEU A 423 -9.46 -1.29 -9.28
CA LEU A 423 -9.43 -0.63 -10.59
C LEU A 423 -10.74 -0.84 -11.36
N LEU A 424 -11.26 -2.07 -11.37
CA LEU A 424 -12.53 -2.40 -12.03
C LEU A 424 -13.71 -1.67 -11.39
N TRP A 425 -13.75 -1.62 -10.05
CA TRP A 425 -14.75 -0.87 -9.29
C TRP A 425 -14.72 0.63 -9.59
N CYS A 426 -13.52 1.23 -9.59
CA CYS A 426 -13.32 2.64 -9.93
C CYS A 426 -13.85 2.98 -11.33
N GLU A 427 -13.57 2.11 -12.31
CA GLU A 427 -14.02 2.31 -13.69
C GLU A 427 -15.55 2.24 -13.82
N ARG A 428 -16.19 1.29 -13.14
CA ARG A 428 -17.66 1.20 -13.11
C ARG A 428 -18.29 2.47 -12.54
N HIS A 429 -17.76 2.99 -11.44
CA HIS A 429 -18.26 4.21 -10.83
C HIS A 429 -18.11 5.43 -11.75
N ARG A 430 -17.01 5.51 -12.52
CA ARG A 430 -16.82 6.58 -13.50
C ARG A 430 -17.88 6.56 -14.59
N ARG A 431 -18.22 5.38 -15.12
CA ARG A 431 -19.26 5.26 -16.17
C ARG A 431 -20.64 5.71 -15.70
N LEU A 432 -21.01 5.35 -14.47
CA LEU A 432 -22.31 5.75 -13.89
C LEU A 432 -22.41 7.26 -13.62
N ALA A 433 -21.29 7.92 -13.38
CA ALA A 433 -21.24 9.36 -13.12
C ALA A 433 -21.25 10.24 -14.39
N THR A 434 -21.17 9.64 -15.58
CA THR A 434 -21.23 10.39 -16.84
C THR A 434 -22.68 10.40 -17.30
N PRO A 435 -23.43 11.52 -17.15
CA PRO A 435 -24.78 11.59 -17.70
C PRO A 435 -24.69 11.32 -19.19
N ALA A 436 -25.57 10.45 -19.70
CA ALA A 436 -25.72 10.28 -21.13
C ALA A 436 -26.02 11.67 -21.67
N VAL A 437 -25.04 12.28 -22.35
CA VAL A 437 -25.26 13.52 -23.08
C VAL A 437 -26.32 13.15 -24.09
N GLY A 438 -27.56 13.49 -23.76
CA GLY A 438 -28.70 13.26 -24.62
C GLY A 438 -28.28 13.83 -25.97
N SER A 439 -28.27 12.97 -26.98
CA SER A 439 -28.23 13.41 -28.36
C SER A 439 -29.44 14.32 -28.51
N ASN A 440 -29.24 15.62 -28.29
CA ASN A 440 -30.21 16.64 -28.61
C ASN A 440 -30.39 16.52 -30.11
N SER A 441 -31.40 15.74 -30.49
CA SER A 441 -32.00 15.75 -31.80
C SER A 441 -32.37 17.19 -32.06
N THR A 442 -31.52 17.89 -32.81
CA THR A 442 -31.83 19.18 -33.40
C THR A 442 -33.19 19.05 -34.06
N PRO A 443 -34.20 19.83 -33.64
CA PRO A 443 -35.50 19.80 -34.29
C PRO A 443 -35.29 20.16 -35.76
N SER A 444 -35.64 19.23 -36.64
CA SER A 444 -35.64 19.46 -38.09
C SER A 444 -36.53 20.67 -38.38
N PRO A 445 -36.04 21.71 -39.09
CA PRO A 445 -36.88 22.81 -39.52
C PRO A 445 -37.87 22.27 -40.56
N ARG A 446 -39.16 22.22 -40.20
CA ARG A 446 -40.21 22.04 -41.20
C ARG A 446 -40.31 23.35 -41.99
N LEU A 447 -40.01 23.26 -43.29
CA LEU A 447 -40.31 24.27 -44.31
C LEU A 447 -41.79 24.26 -44.66
#